data_AF-A0A450X5J4-F1
#
_entry.id   AF-A0A450X5J4-F1
#
_cell.length_a   1.000
_cell.length_b   1.000
_cell.length_c   1.000
_cell.angle_alpha   90.00
_cell.angle_beta   90.00
_cell.angle_gamma   90.00
#
_symmetry.space_group_name_H-M   'P 1'
#
loop_
_entity.id
_entity.type
_entity.pdbx_description
1 polymer ?
#
loop_
_entity_poly.entity_id
_entity_poly.type
_entity_poly.pdbx_seq_one_letter_code
_entity_poly.pdbx_strand_id
1 'polypeptide(L)'
;MLSDIPERRIFVFWTGNNEMSPARKAVLQSIRENSRVQVVLITPRNVKEYLVEGYPLHAAYDYLSYTHRADYLRCYFMHHHGGGYSDIKRINADWNPYFAKVDSDNNIWAIGYMEVGPEGVAAPPGMVDELRREWSKLIGHGAYIFKPNTPLTLAWYTKLHQELDRNLHMLKIHPAKHPQDKYKKKPENPLLRISGLYRSKYPFRWAQILGEICHPLFLKYTHKICNELPPPDFDIPYR
;
A
#
# COMPACT_ATOMS: atom_id res chain seq x y z
N MET A 1 -16.30 31.42 -3.93
CA MET A 1 -14.97 30.95 -3.53
C MET A 1 -14.79 29.58 -4.15
N LEU A 2 -14.01 29.48 -5.22
CA LEU A 2 -13.58 28.19 -5.75
C LEU A 2 -12.67 27.61 -4.67
N SER A 3 -13.14 26.62 -3.92
CA SER A 3 -12.24 25.80 -3.11
C SER A 3 -11.18 25.25 -4.06
N ASP A 4 -9.90 25.53 -3.83
CA ASP A 4 -8.81 24.87 -4.53
C ASP A 4 -9.00 23.37 -4.33
N ILE A 5 -9.54 22.69 -5.35
CA ILE A 5 -9.62 21.23 -5.35
C ILE A 5 -8.16 20.78 -5.40
N PRO A 6 -7.67 20.05 -4.39
CA PRO A 6 -6.30 19.58 -4.40
C PRO A 6 -6.05 18.82 -5.70
N GLU A 7 -4.88 19.04 -6.33
CA GLU A 7 -4.55 18.39 -7.59
C GLU A 7 -4.72 16.87 -7.44
N ARG A 8 -5.54 16.27 -8.31
CA ARG A 8 -5.81 14.84 -8.29
C ARG A 8 -4.59 14.10 -8.81
N ARG A 9 -4.00 13.25 -7.95
CA ARG A 9 -2.80 12.48 -8.28
C ARG A 9 -2.99 11.02 -7.91
N ILE A 10 -2.39 10.14 -8.70
CA ILE A 10 -2.23 8.72 -8.38
C ILE A 10 -0.75 8.46 -8.12
N PHE A 11 -0.43 8.02 -6.91
CA PHE A 11 0.93 7.65 -6.53
C PHE A 11 1.20 6.17 -6.85
N VAL A 12 2.35 5.91 -7.44
CA VAL A 12 2.88 4.57 -7.69
C VAL A 12 4.27 4.49 -7.08
N PHE A 13 4.56 3.42 -6.34
CA PHE A 13 5.83 3.29 -5.61
C PHE A 13 6.79 2.29 -6.27
N TRP A 14 7.99 2.76 -6.62
CA TRP A 14 9.12 1.93 -7.02
C TRP A 14 10.32 2.23 -6.12
N THR A 15 10.37 1.53 -4.98
CA THR A 15 11.22 1.89 -3.82
C THR A 15 12.63 1.31 -3.85
N GLY A 16 12.93 0.48 -4.85
CA GLY A 16 14.26 -0.06 -5.10
C GLY A 16 15.06 0.77 -6.09
N ASN A 17 16.38 0.62 -6.07
CA ASN A 17 17.27 1.21 -7.09
C ASN A 17 17.39 0.33 -8.36
N ASN A 18 16.79 -0.87 -8.36
CA ASN A 18 16.79 -1.76 -9.50
C ASN A 18 15.92 -1.21 -10.63
N GLU A 19 16.25 -1.57 -11.87
CA GLU A 19 15.47 -1.18 -13.02
C GLU A 19 14.11 -1.89 -13.04
N MET A 20 13.08 -1.16 -13.46
CA MET A 20 11.76 -1.72 -13.75
C MET A 20 11.80 -2.52 -15.05
N SER A 21 11.26 -3.75 -15.06
CA SER A 21 11.19 -4.57 -16.28
C SER A 21 10.35 -3.91 -17.39
N PRO A 22 10.57 -4.25 -18.67
CA PRO A 22 9.76 -3.73 -19.77
C PRO A 22 8.25 -3.94 -19.57
N ALA A 23 7.84 -5.11 -19.08
CA ALA A 23 6.44 -5.41 -18.77
C ALA A 23 5.86 -4.44 -17.72
N ARG A 24 6.59 -4.16 -16.63
CA ARG A 24 6.17 -3.20 -15.61
C ARG A 24 6.14 -1.76 -16.11
N LYS A 25 7.09 -1.36 -16.97
CA LYS A 25 7.09 -0.04 -17.63
C LYS A 25 5.86 0.14 -18.52
N ALA A 26 5.50 -0.88 -19.29
CA ALA A 26 4.29 -0.87 -20.12
C ALA A 26 3.01 -0.77 -19.26
N VAL A 27 2.96 -1.49 -18.13
CA VAL A 27 1.85 -1.36 -17.18
C VAL A 27 1.77 0.04 -16.59
N LEU A 28 2.88 0.63 -16.13
CA LEU A 28 2.89 2.01 -15.62
C LEU A 28 2.38 3.01 -16.66
N GLN A 29 2.76 2.81 -17.94
CA GLN A 29 2.26 3.65 -19.03
C GLN A 29 0.75 3.49 -19.23
N SER A 30 0.23 2.26 -19.17
CA SER A 30 -1.23 2.03 -19.25
C SER A 30 -2.00 2.69 -18.10
N ILE A 31 -1.44 2.74 -16.89
CA ILE A 31 -2.07 3.44 -15.75
C ILE A 31 -2.20 4.95 -16.07
N ARG A 32 -1.16 5.56 -16.64
CA ARG A 32 -1.18 6.98 -17.05
C ARG A 32 -2.25 7.27 -18.09
N GLU A 33 -2.37 6.40 -19.09
CA GLU A 33 -3.29 6.58 -20.21
C GLU A 33 -4.74 6.35 -19.79
N ASN A 34 -5.00 5.27 -19.04
CA ASN A 34 -6.36 4.83 -18.77
C ASN A 34 -7.00 5.54 -17.58
N SER A 35 -6.22 5.90 -16.55
CA SER A 35 -6.76 6.56 -15.36
C SER A 35 -7.21 8.00 -15.61
N ARG A 36 -6.71 8.65 -16.67
CA ARG A 36 -6.97 10.07 -17.01
C ARG A 36 -6.68 11.05 -15.86
N VAL A 37 -5.83 10.66 -14.92
CA VAL A 37 -5.39 11.45 -13.76
C VAL A 37 -3.86 11.51 -13.76
N GLN A 38 -3.27 12.56 -13.20
CA GLN A 38 -1.82 12.68 -13.09
C GLN A 38 -1.25 11.50 -12.29
N VAL A 39 -0.34 10.72 -12.88
CA VAL A 39 0.33 9.60 -12.21
C VAL A 39 1.75 9.99 -11.83
N VAL A 40 2.05 9.94 -10.53
CA VAL A 40 3.35 10.27 -9.96
C VAL A 40 4.07 9.00 -9.55
N LEU A 41 5.20 8.71 -10.20
CA LEU A 41 6.08 7.61 -9.82
C LEU A 41 7.05 8.09 -8.72
N ILE A 42 6.90 7.52 -7.53
CA ILE A 42 7.76 7.79 -6.38
C ILE A 42 8.88 6.75 -6.32
N THR A 43 10.11 7.23 -6.18
CA THR A 43 11.36 6.46 -6.21
C THR A 43 12.31 6.96 -5.12
N PRO A 44 13.40 6.24 -4.80
CA PRO A 44 14.43 6.74 -3.88
C PRO A 44 15.02 8.11 -4.28
N ARG A 45 14.94 8.48 -5.56
CA ARG A 45 15.49 9.73 -6.08
C ARG A 45 14.65 10.95 -5.71
N ASN A 46 13.32 10.83 -5.72
CA ASN A 46 12.39 11.95 -5.55
C ASN A 46 11.53 11.87 -4.28
N VAL A 47 11.53 10.77 -3.51
CA VAL A 47 10.68 10.65 -2.30
C VAL A 47 10.85 11.79 -1.30
N LYS A 48 12.06 12.35 -1.21
CA LYS A 48 12.42 13.48 -0.34
C LYS A 48 11.66 14.77 -0.68
N GLU A 49 11.26 14.94 -1.93
CA GLU A 49 10.47 16.09 -2.41
C GLU A 49 9.02 16.06 -1.91
N TYR A 50 8.56 14.93 -1.39
CA TYR A 50 7.19 14.71 -0.91
C TYR A 50 7.12 14.54 0.61
N LEU A 51 8.23 14.75 1.33
CA LEU A 51 8.21 14.75 2.79
C LEU A 51 7.56 16.02 3.31
N VAL A 52 6.75 15.89 4.35
CA VAL A 52 6.05 17.01 4.98
C VAL A 52 6.94 17.49 6.11
N GLU A 53 7.07 18.81 6.23
CA GLU A 53 7.85 19.42 7.31
C GLU A 53 7.36 18.93 8.68
N GLY A 54 8.30 18.53 9.54
CA GLY A 54 7.99 17.93 10.84
C GLY A 54 7.62 16.44 10.81
N TYR A 55 7.45 15.83 9.63
CA TYR A 55 7.09 14.42 9.47
C TYR A 55 8.11 13.69 8.56
N PRO A 56 9.36 13.49 9.01
CA PRO A 56 10.32 12.71 8.24
C PRO A 56 9.89 11.23 8.11
N LEU A 57 10.53 10.50 7.20
CA LEU A 57 10.39 9.04 7.17
C LEU A 57 10.87 8.45 8.50
N HIS A 58 10.18 7.41 8.98
CA HIS A 58 10.53 6.71 10.19
C HIS A 58 11.97 6.19 10.15
N ALA A 59 12.67 6.19 11.29
CA ALA A 59 14.05 5.68 11.41
C ALA A 59 14.20 4.19 11.03
N ALA A 60 13.09 3.48 10.82
CA ALA A 60 13.06 2.08 10.42
C ALA A 60 13.05 1.90 8.89
N TYR A 61 12.71 2.95 8.14
CA TYR A 61 12.36 2.91 6.73
C TYR A 61 13.46 2.26 5.86
N ASP A 62 14.71 2.63 6.11
CA ASP A 62 15.84 2.13 5.33
C ASP A 62 16.17 0.66 5.60
N TYR A 63 15.69 0.09 6.70
CA TYR A 63 15.86 -1.34 7.01
C TYR A 63 14.76 -2.22 6.42
N LEU A 64 13.70 -1.63 5.85
CA LEU A 64 12.56 -2.35 5.27
C LEU A 64 12.90 -2.96 3.90
N SER A 65 12.21 -4.06 3.57
CA SER A 65 12.22 -4.62 2.22
C SER A 65 11.58 -3.63 1.24
N TYR A 66 11.85 -3.73 -0.06
CA TYR A 66 11.25 -2.82 -1.05
C TYR A 66 9.71 -2.89 -1.02
N THR A 67 9.15 -4.09 -0.82
CA THR A 67 7.71 -4.26 -0.60
C THR A 67 7.23 -3.48 0.63
N HIS A 68 7.86 -3.66 1.79
CA HIS A 68 7.47 -2.95 3.00
C HIS A 68 7.76 -1.44 2.97
N ARG A 69 8.75 -0.97 2.20
CA ARG A 69 8.90 0.46 1.91
C ARG A 69 7.71 0.99 1.13
N ALA A 70 7.23 0.26 0.13
CA ALA A 70 6.04 0.66 -0.61
C ALA A 70 4.81 0.69 0.30
N ASP A 71 4.65 -0.29 1.18
CA ASP A 71 3.58 -0.34 2.17
C ASP A 71 3.62 0.84 3.16
N TYR A 72 4.82 1.20 3.62
CA TYR A 72 5.04 2.41 4.42
C TYR A 72 4.63 3.67 3.66
N LEU A 73 5.10 3.83 2.41
CA LEU A 73 4.80 5.02 1.60
C LEU A 73 3.31 5.12 1.25
N ARG A 74 2.60 4.01 1.06
CA ARG A 74 1.13 4.01 0.92
C ARG A 74 0.50 4.73 2.12
N CYS A 75 0.82 4.31 3.34
CA CYS A 75 0.29 4.92 4.55
C CYS A 75 0.65 6.40 4.66
N TYR A 76 1.94 6.71 4.51
CA TYR A 76 2.47 8.06 4.61
C TYR A 76 1.79 9.02 3.63
N PHE A 77 1.70 8.62 2.35
CA PHE A 77 1.09 9.45 1.32
C PHE A 77 -0.42 9.58 1.50
N MET A 78 -1.14 8.50 1.80
CA MET A 78 -2.59 8.60 2.02
C MET A 78 -2.93 9.43 3.26
N HIS A 79 -2.08 9.44 4.29
CA HIS A 79 -2.27 10.28 5.46
C HIS A 79 -1.99 11.76 5.16
N HIS A 80 -0.82 12.07 4.60
CA HIS A 80 -0.36 13.46 4.46
C HIS A 80 -0.86 14.16 3.20
N HIS A 81 -0.91 13.44 2.07
CA HIS A 81 -1.26 14.00 0.76
C HIS A 81 -2.66 13.58 0.31
N GLY A 82 -3.11 12.40 0.74
CA GLY A 82 -4.31 11.77 0.20
C GLY A 82 -4.11 11.41 -1.26
N GLY A 83 -5.18 11.48 -2.04
CA GLY A 83 -5.16 11.16 -3.46
C GLY A 83 -5.27 9.66 -3.73
N GLY A 84 -4.91 9.26 -4.94
CA GLY A 84 -4.96 7.88 -5.40
C GLY A 84 -3.66 7.12 -5.16
N TYR A 85 -3.76 5.81 -5.04
CA TYR A 85 -2.64 4.88 -5.04
C TYR A 85 -2.94 3.71 -5.99
N SER A 86 -1.92 3.20 -6.68
CA SER A 86 -2.03 1.96 -7.46
C SER A 86 -0.76 1.12 -7.37
N ASP A 87 -0.92 -0.20 -7.24
CA ASP A 87 0.12 -1.18 -7.58
C ASP A 87 0.49 -1.02 -9.07
N ILE A 88 1.66 -1.53 -9.48
CA ILE A 88 1.98 -1.66 -10.91
C ILE A 88 1.19 -2.86 -11.47
N LYS A 89 -0.11 -2.64 -11.68
CA LYS A 89 -1.08 -3.54 -12.31
C LYS A 89 -1.91 -2.72 -13.30
N ARG A 90 -2.42 -3.34 -14.35
CA ARG A 90 -3.16 -2.59 -15.37
C ARG A 90 -4.45 -2.04 -14.76
N ILE A 91 -4.73 -0.77 -15.04
CA ILE A 91 -5.97 -0.08 -14.72
C ILE A 91 -6.70 0.14 -16.04
N ASN A 92 -7.99 -0.18 -16.09
CA ASN A 92 -8.80 -0.13 -17.32
C ASN A 92 -9.95 0.90 -17.21
N ALA A 93 -9.88 1.83 -16.25
CA ALA A 93 -10.94 2.79 -15.97
C ALA A 93 -10.40 4.20 -15.75
N ASP A 94 -11.19 5.21 -16.13
CA ASP A 94 -10.99 6.61 -15.75
C ASP A 94 -11.26 6.79 -14.25
N TRP A 95 -10.33 7.43 -13.54
CA TRP A 95 -10.42 7.63 -12.10
C TRP A 95 -11.10 8.94 -11.71
N ASN A 96 -11.28 9.89 -12.64
CA ASN A 96 -11.90 11.19 -12.37
C ASN A 96 -13.28 11.10 -11.71
N PRO A 97 -14.20 10.21 -12.13
CA PRO A 97 -15.50 10.06 -11.47
C PRO A 97 -15.39 9.65 -10.00
N TYR A 98 -14.40 8.81 -9.66
CA TYR A 98 -14.19 8.30 -8.30
C TYR A 98 -13.52 9.33 -7.40
N PHE A 99 -12.58 10.12 -7.95
CA PHE A 99 -12.09 11.32 -7.25
C PHE A 99 -13.23 12.31 -6.99
N ALA A 100 -14.06 12.61 -8.00
CA ALA A 100 -15.19 13.52 -7.84
C ALA A 100 -16.17 13.03 -6.76
N LYS A 101 -16.41 11.71 -6.67
CA LYS A 101 -17.23 11.12 -5.62
C LYS A 101 -16.65 11.33 -4.21
N VAL A 102 -15.34 11.09 -4.03
CA VAL A 102 -14.67 11.38 -2.76
C VAL A 102 -14.72 12.87 -2.44
N ASP A 103 -14.42 13.74 -3.41
CA ASP A 103 -14.38 15.19 -3.21
C ASP A 103 -15.74 15.77 -2.82
N SER A 104 -16.83 15.26 -3.41
CA SER A 104 -18.20 15.76 -3.22
C SER A 104 -18.92 15.22 -1.99
N ASP A 105 -18.53 14.06 -1.46
CA ASP A 105 -19.18 13.45 -0.29
C ASP A 105 -18.27 13.49 0.95
N ASN A 106 -18.63 14.32 1.94
CA ASN A 106 -17.92 14.41 3.21
C ASN A 106 -18.00 13.15 4.09
N ASN A 107 -18.93 12.23 3.79
CA ASN A 107 -19.00 10.93 4.44
C ASN A 107 -18.05 9.90 3.84
N ILE A 108 -17.54 10.11 2.62
CA ILE A 108 -16.57 9.21 2.00
C ILE A 108 -15.16 9.70 2.29
N TRP A 109 -14.41 8.92 3.07
CA TRP A 109 -13.00 9.16 3.39
C TRP A 109 -12.06 8.37 2.49
N ALA A 110 -12.50 7.21 2.03
CA ALA A 110 -11.76 6.40 1.09
C ALA A 110 -12.70 5.68 0.12
N ILE A 111 -12.24 5.50 -1.11
CA ILE A 111 -12.89 4.67 -2.12
C ILE A 111 -11.87 3.69 -2.68
N GLY A 112 -12.24 2.43 -2.83
CA GLY A 112 -11.36 1.39 -3.34
C GLY A 112 -12.18 0.26 -3.95
N TYR A 113 -11.50 -0.70 -4.57
CA TYR A 113 -12.19 -1.88 -5.06
C TYR A 113 -12.47 -2.81 -3.87
N MET A 114 -13.59 -3.52 -3.91
CA MET A 114 -13.87 -4.59 -2.94
C MET A 114 -12.78 -5.67 -3.02
N GLU A 115 -12.33 -6.20 -1.88
CA GLU A 115 -11.45 -7.38 -1.90
C GLU A 115 -12.05 -8.49 -2.78
N VAL A 116 -11.22 -9.28 -3.46
CA VAL A 116 -11.71 -10.25 -4.48
C VAL A 116 -12.25 -11.55 -3.87
N GLY A 117 -12.10 -11.71 -2.56
CA GLY A 117 -12.57 -12.85 -1.80
C GLY A 117 -11.89 -12.97 -0.44
N PRO A 118 -12.31 -13.93 0.40
CA PRO A 118 -11.77 -14.10 1.75
C PRO A 118 -10.26 -14.38 1.77
N GLU A 119 -9.71 -15.02 0.74
CA GLU A 119 -8.28 -15.31 0.67
C GLU A 119 -7.41 -14.08 0.36
N GLY A 120 -7.99 -12.98 -0.12
CA GLY A 120 -7.31 -11.69 -0.25
C GLY A 120 -7.15 -10.96 1.09
N VAL A 121 -7.91 -11.37 2.11
CA VAL A 121 -7.95 -10.68 3.41
C VAL A 121 -6.72 -11.01 4.24
N ALA A 122 -5.85 -10.01 4.42
CA ALA A 122 -4.84 -10.01 5.47
C ALA A 122 -5.47 -9.68 6.84
N ALA A 123 -5.05 -10.39 7.89
CA ALA A 123 -5.59 -10.22 9.23
C ALA A 123 -4.48 -10.41 10.27
N PRO A 124 -4.49 -9.63 11.36
CA PRO A 124 -3.59 -9.89 12.48
C PRO A 124 -3.95 -11.24 13.14
N PRO A 125 -3.00 -11.89 13.84
CA PRO A 125 -3.27 -13.12 14.56
C PRO A 125 -4.49 -12.99 15.48
N GLY A 126 -5.42 -13.94 15.39
CA GLY A 126 -6.67 -13.96 16.17
C GLY A 126 -7.88 -13.30 15.49
N MET A 127 -7.72 -12.59 14.36
CA MET A 127 -8.84 -11.93 13.65
C MET A 127 -9.12 -12.50 12.25
N VAL A 128 -8.45 -13.59 11.88
CA VAL A 128 -8.51 -14.15 10.50
C VAL A 128 -9.93 -14.46 10.07
N ASP A 129 -10.65 -15.27 10.85
CA ASP A 129 -11.99 -15.73 10.47
C ASP A 129 -13.01 -14.58 10.48
N GLU A 130 -12.89 -13.65 11.41
CA GLU A 130 -13.75 -12.47 11.50
C GLU A 130 -13.62 -11.59 10.26
N LEU A 131 -12.39 -11.18 9.91
CA LEU A 131 -12.17 -10.31 8.77
C LEU A 131 -12.48 -11.00 7.44
N ARG A 132 -12.21 -12.30 7.34
CA ARG A 132 -12.55 -13.08 6.15
C ARG A 132 -14.04 -13.15 5.89
N ARG A 133 -14.89 -13.21 6.92
CA ARG A 133 -16.36 -13.17 6.73
C ARG A 133 -16.83 -11.83 6.18
N GLU A 134 -16.12 -10.76 6.51
CA GLU A 134 -16.46 -9.39 6.14
C GLU A 134 -15.74 -8.90 4.88
N TRP A 135 -15.10 -9.79 4.11
CA TRP A 135 -14.22 -9.44 2.97
C TRP A 135 -14.86 -8.46 1.99
N SER A 136 -16.17 -8.59 1.72
CA SER A 136 -16.90 -7.75 0.77
C SER A 136 -17.05 -6.30 1.22
N LYS A 137 -16.79 -5.99 2.50
CA LYS A 137 -16.78 -4.63 3.05
C LYS A 137 -15.38 -4.00 3.03
N LEU A 138 -14.35 -4.77 2.67
CA LEU A 138 -12.96 -4.33 2.76
C LEU A 138 -12.48 -3.79 1.43
N ILE A 139 -11.72 -2.68 1.47
CA ILE A 139 -10.99 -2.17 0.31
C ILE A 139 -9.77 -3.07 0.07
N GLY A 140 -9.59 -3.49 -1.18
CA GLY A 140 -8.40 -4.20 -1.60
C GLY A 140 -7.16 -3.31 -1.68
N HIS A 141 -6.01 -3.87 -1.34
CA HIS A 141 -4.79 -3.09 -1.14
C HIS A 141 -4.09 -2.62 -2.42
N GLY A 142 -4.53 -3.06 -3.60
CA GLY A 142 -3.86 -2.78 -4.88
C GLY A 142 -4.20 -1.44 -5.53
N ALA A 143 -5.27 -0.77 -5.10
CA ALA A 143 -5.76 0.46 -5.70
C ALA A 143 -6.85 1.10 -4.82
N TYR A 144 -6.70 2.39 -4.53
CA TYR A 144 -7.68 3.16 -3.75
C TYR A 144 -7.41 4.67 -3.86
N ILE A 145 -8.37 5.47 -3.42
CA ILE A 145 -8.27 6.93 -3.26
C ILE A 145 -8.67 7.28 -1.83
N PHE A 146 -7.90 8.15 -1.17
CA PHE A 146 -8.14 8.59 0.20
C PHE A 146 -8.19 10.12 0.31
N LYS A 147 -9.02 10.61 1.23
CA LYS A 147 -8.86 11.95 1.80
C LYS A 147 -7.69 11.95 2.80
N PRO A 148 -6.80 12.96 2.76
CA PRO A 148 -5.75 13.10 3.76
C PRO A 148 -6.33 13.42 5.14
N ASN A 149 -5.54 13.18 6.19
CA ASN A 149 -5.82 13.61 7.56
C ASN A 149 -7.20 13.21 8.12
N THR A 150 -7.74 12.07 7.70
CA THR A 150 -8.97 11.51 8.27
C THR A 150 -8.65 10.67 9.51
N PRO A 151 -9.63 10.42 10.40
CA PRO A 151 -9.45 9.49 11.51
C PRO A 151 -9.00 8.09 11.07
N LEU A 152 -9.42 7.65 9.87
CA LEU A 152 -8.97 6.39 9.27
C LEU A 152 -7.46 6.42 8.97
N THR A 153 -6.97 7.44 8.24
CA THR A 153 -5.54 7.50 7.87
C THR A 153 -4.65 7.77 9.08
N LEU A 154 -5.11 8.57 10.04
CA LEU A 154 -4.40 8.80 11.30
C LEU A 154 -4.26 7.52 12.12
N ALA A 155 -5.32 6.70 12.20
CA ALA A 155 -5.27 5.42 12.90
C ALA A 155 -4.32 4.43 12.23
N TRP A 156 -4.29 4.42 10.89
CA TRP A 156 -3.33 3.61 10.13
C TRP A 156 -1.89 4.09 10.38
N TYR A 157 -1.62 5.38 10.21
CA TYR A 157 -0.31 5.99 10.42
C TYR A 157 0.25 5.72 11.83
N THR A 158 -0.60 5.92 12.84
CA THR A 158 -0.25 5.66 14.24
C THR A 158 0.11 4.20 14.49
N LYS A 159 -0.72 3.25 14.00
CA LYS A 159 -0.45 1.81 14.17
C LYS A 159 0.80 1.37 13.43
N LEU A 160 1.03 1.88 12.22
CA LEU A 160 2.23 1.62 11.44
C LEU A 160 3.47 2.05 12.22
N HIS A 161 3.51 3.29 12.73
CA HIS A 161 4.64 3.79 13.49
C HIS A 161 4.87 2.99 14.77
N GLN A 162 3.81 2.62 15.50
CA GLN A 162 3.93 1.74 16.67
C GLN A 162 4.55 0.38 16.32
N GLU A 163 4.20 -0.23 15.18
CA GLU A 163 4.84 -1.47 14.73
C GLU A 163 6.31 -1.29 14.37
N LEU A 164 6.66 -0.16 13.74
CA LEU A 164 8.05 0.15 13.41
C LEU A 164 8.89 0.44 14.65
N ASP A 165 8.38 1.18 15.62
CA ASP A 165 9.05 1.46 16.90
C ASP A 165 9.35 0.17 17.66
N ARG A 166 8.33 -0.71 17.82
CA ARG A 166 8.48 -2.01 18.48
C ARG A 166 9.54 -2.89 17.83
N ASN A 167 9.71 -2.78 16.51
CA ASN A 167 10.62 -3.64 15.74
C ASN A 167 11.93 -2.95 15.33
N LEU A 168 12.14 -1.67 15.66
CA LEU A 168 13.28 -0.88 15.17
C LEU A 168 14.62 -1.54 15.52
N HIS A 169 14.77 -2.01 16.75
CA HIS A 169 15.97 -2.72 17.19
C HIS A 169 16.22 -3.99 16.37
N MET A 170 15.19 -4.82 16.17
CA MET A 170 15.30 -6.05 15.39
C MET A 170 15.56 -5.79 13.91
N LEU A 171 14.99 -4.72 13.34
CA LEU A 171 15.24 -4.29 11.96
C LEU A 171 16.68 -3.82 11.76
N LYS A 172 17.30 -3.18 12.75
CA LYS A 172 18.72 -2.80 12.69
C LYS A 172 19.64 -4.03 12.66
N ILE A 173 19.32 -5.06 13.46
CA ILE A 173 20.12 -6.30 13.53
C ILE A 173 19.84 -7.21 12.32
N HIS A 174 18.59 -7.23 11.85
CA HIS A 174 18.11 -8.09 10.77
C HIS A 174 17.37 -7.27 9.70
N PRO A 175 18.07 -6.35 8.99
CA PRO A 175 17.46 -5.59 7.92
C PRO A 175 17.09 -6.50 6.76
N ALA A 176 16.19 -6.02 5.91
CA ALA A 176 15.82 -6.76 4.70
C ALA A 176 17.05 -7.00 3.82
N LYS A 177 17.24 -8.25 3.40
CA LYS A 177 18.32 -8.64 2.47
C LYS A 177 17.82 -8.87 1.05
N HIS A 178 16.51 -8.75 0.85
CA HIS A 178 15.84 -9.04 -0.40
C HIS A 178 14.68 -8.05 -0.63
N PRO A 179 14.37 -7.65 -1.89
CA PRO A 179 13.24 -6.75 -2.20
C PRO A 179 11.89 -7.16 -1.59
N GLN A 180 11.64 -8.47 -1.53
CA GLN A 180 10.45 -9.10 -0.97
C GLN A 180 10.72 -9.84 0.35
N ASP A 181 11.73 -9.41 1.11
CA ASP A 181 12.05 -10.07 2.38
C ASP A 181 10.85 -10.02 3.34
N LYS A 182 10.65 -11.12 4.06
CA LYS A 182 9.58 -11.30 5.05
C LYS A 182 10.00 -12.35 6.07
N TYR A 183 9.37 -12.31 7.24
CA TYR A 183 9.59 -13.27 8.31
C TYR A 183 9.51 -14.70 7.79
N LYS A 184 10.55 -15.48 8.08
CA LYS A 184 10.71 -16.87 7.63
C LYS A 184 10.67 -17.07 6.11
N LYS A 185 10.96 -16.04 5.29
CA LYS A 185 11.16 -16.23 3.84
C LYS A 185 12.21 -17.33 3.62
N LYS A 186 11.86 -18.32 2.78
CA LYS A 186 12.78 -19.38 2.35
C LYS A 186 13.79 -18.81 1.33
N PRO A 187 15.03 -19.32 1.28
CA PRO A 187 16.00 -18.92 0.26
C PRO A 187 15.46 -19.24 -1.12
N GLU A 188 15.86 -18.44 -2.11
CA GLU A 188 15.47 -18.69 -3.50
C GLU A 188 16.29 -19.83 -4.12
N ASN A 189 17.53 -20.00 -3.67
CA ASN A 189 18.39 -21.11 -4.08
C ASN A 189 17.78 -22.46 -3.64
N PRO A 190 17.46 -23.37 -4.58
CA PRO A 190 16.85 -24.67 -4.26
C PRO A 190 17.70 -25.54 -3.33
N LEU A 191 19.03 -25.52 -3.46
CA LEU A 191 19.93 -26.32 -2.61
C LEU A 191 19.86 -25.88 -1.15
N LEU A 192 19.77 -24.57 -0.91
CA LEU A 192 19.59 -24.01 0.45
C LEU A 192 18.18 -24.23 1.00
N ARG A 193 17.18 -24.45 0.14
CA ARG A 193 15.81 -24.82 0.57
C ARG A 193 15.76 -26.25 1.09
N ILE A 194 16.45 -27.17 0.41
CA ILE A 194 16.48 -28.61 0.75
C ILE A 194 17.21 -28.83 2.07
N SER A 195 18.30 -28.08 2.32
CA SER A 195 19.06 -28.20 3.56
C SER A 195 18.31 -27.67 4.80
N GLY A 196 17.21 -26.93 4.63
CA GLY A 196 16.40 -26.39 5.74
C GLY A 196 17.10 -25.33 6.59
N LEU A 197 18.36 -25.01 6.29
CA LEU A 197 19.28 -24.26 7.16
C LEU A 197 19.10 -22.74 7.13
N TYR A 198 18.46 -22.17 6.10
CA TYR A 198 18.30 -20.73 5.99
C TYR A 198 16.83 -20.29 5.97
N ARG A 199 16.47 -19.38 6.85
CA ARG A 199 15.23 -18.61 6.83
C ARG A 199 15.57 -17.16 7.15
N SER A 200 14.91 -16.22 6.48
CA SER A 200 15.13 -14.81 6.77
C SER A 200 14.83 -14.51 8.25
N LYS A 201 15.76 -13.78 8.88
CA LYS A 201 15.61 -13.25 10.25
C LYS A 201 14.90 -11.89 10.28
N TYR A 202 14.54 -11.37 9.11
CA TYR A 202 13.77 -10.14 8.98
C TYR A 202 12.46 -10.23 9.78
N PRO A 203 12.10 -9.23 10.61
CA PRO A 203 11.08 -9.42 11.65
C PRO A 203 9.63 -9.36 11.13
N PHE A 204 9.36 -8.67 10.03
CA PHE A 204 7.98 -8.43 9.60
C PHE A 204 7.39 -9.56 8.76
N ARG A 205 6.16 -9.98 9.09
CA ARG A 205 5.32 -10.79 8.19
C ARG A 205 4.93 -9.98 6.95
N TRP A 206 4.49 -10.68 5.91
CA TRP A 206 4.16 -10.10 4.60
C TRP A 206 3.18 -8.92 4.64
N ALA A 207 2.17 -8.97 5.49
CA ALA A 207 1.10 -7.97 5.51
C ALA A 207 1.07 -7.17 6.83
N GLN A 208 2.06 -7.36 7.71
CA GLN A 208 2.02 -6.89 9.10
C GLN A 208 1.86 -5.37 9.22
N ILE A 209 2.48 -4.61 8.31
CA ILE A 209 2.48 -3.14 8.34
C ILE A 209 1.52 -2.50 7.33
N LEU A 210 0.75 -3.31 6.61
CA LEU A 210 -0.28 -2.87 5.66
C LEU A 210 -1.60 -3.57 5.98
N GLY A 211 -1.86 -4.73 5.38
CA GLY A 211 -3.18 -5.35 5.41
C GLY A 211 -3.63 -5.82 6.79
N GLU A 212 -2.70 -6.26 7.64
CA GLU A 212 -3.02 -6.61 9.04
C GLU A 212 -3.37 -5.39 9.90
N ILE A 213 -3.02 -4.18 9.46
CA ILE A 213 -3.43 -2.91 10.07
C ILE A 213 -4.73 -2.40 9.42
N CYS A 214 -4.76 -2.36 8.09
CA CYS A 214 -5.81 -1.70 7.32
C CYS A 214 -7.14 -2.44 7.30
N HIS A 215 -7.16 -3.76 7.14
CA HIS A 215 -8.44 -4.49 7.09
C HIS A 215 -9.27 -4.34 8.37
N PRO A 216 -8.71 -4.46 9.59
CA PRO A 216 -9.43 -4.09 10.81
C PRO A 216 -9.96 -2.65 10.80
N LEU A 217 -9.19 -1.71 10.25
CA LEU A 217 -9.62 -0.31 10.17
C LEU A 217 -10.72 -0.09 9.12
N PHE A 218 -10.66 -0.76 7.97
CA PHE A 218 -11.72 -0.71 6.96
C PHE A 218 -13.04 -1.25 7.52
N LEU A 219 -12.99 -2.35 8.27
CA LEU A 219 -14.17 -2.86 8.96
C LEU A 219 -14.71 -1.84 9.99
N LYS A 220 -13.83 -1.27 10.83
CA LYS A 220 -14.21 -0.23 11.81
C LYS A 220 -14.84 1.00 11.17
N TYR A 221 -14.34 1.42 10.01
CA TYR A 221 -14.76 2.62 9.29
C TYR A 221 -15.61 2.28 8.05
N THR A 222 -16.33 1.15 8.05
CA THR A 222 -17.12 0.71 6.89
C THR A 222 -18.12 1.78 6.42
N HIS A 223 -18.68 2.56 7.35
CA HIS A 223 -19.60 3.68 7.10
C HIS A 223 -18.93 4.94 6.50
N LYS A 224 -17.61 4.94 6.33
CA LYS A 224 -16.81 6.03 5.74
C LYS A 224 -16.03 5.61 4.50
N ILE A 225 -16.17 4.37 4.06
CA ILE A 225 -15.49 3.86 2.87
C ILE A 225 -16.50 3.45 1.81
N CYS A 226 -16.06 3.48 0.55
CA CYS A 226 -16.87 3.12 -0.61
C CYS A 226 -16.14 2.05 -1.44
N ASN A 227 -16.83 0.98 -1.82
CA ASN A 227 -16.25 -0.16 -2.55
C ASN A 227 -16.56 -0.14 -4.06
N GLU A 228 -16.52 1.04 -4.69
CA GLU A 228 -16.94 1.23 -6.08
C GLU A 228 -15.79 1.49 -7.06
N LEU A 229 -14.55 1.68 -6.59
CA LEU A 229 -13.42 1.83 -7.51
C LEU A 229 -13.25 0.50 -8.29
N PRO A 230 -13.07 0.53 -9.62
CA PRO A 230 -12.84 -0.68 -10.38
C PRO A 230 -11.55 -1.37 -9.93
N PRO A 231 -11.54 -2.71 -9.81
CA PRO A 231 -10.32 -3.42 -9.47
C PRO A 231 -9.27 -3.27 -10.58
N PRO A 232 -7.98 -3.33 -10.23
CA PRO A 232 -6.95 -3.59 -11.22
C PRO A 232 -7.20 -4.90 -11.95
N ASP A 233 -6.68 -5.01 -13.16
CA ASP A 233 -6.66 -6.25 -13.91
C ASP A 233 -5.73 -7.26 -13.22
N PHE A 234 -6.31 -8.39 -12.79
CA PHE A 234 -5.58 -9.46 -12.12
C PHE A 234 -5.19 -10.60 -13.07
N ASP A 235 -5.70 -10.60 -14.30
CA ASP A 235 -5.52 -11.68 -15.27
C ASP A 235 -4.28 -11.47 -16.13
N ILE A 236 -3.84 -10.22 -16.27
CA ILE A 236 -2.63 -9.88 -17.05
C ILE A 236 -1.37 -10.06 -16.19
N PRO A 237 -0.43 -10.95 -16.60
CA PRO A 237 0.84 -11.10 -15.91
C PRO A 237 1.66 -9.80 -15.98
N TYR A 238 2.22 -9.40 -14.85
CA TYR A 238 3.12 -8.24 -14.70
C TYR A 238 4.54 -8.65 -14.26
N ARG A 239 4.84 -9.95 -14.31
CA ARG A 239 6.11 -10.57 -13.92
C ARG A 239 6.86 -11.07 -15.15
#